data_AF-A0A7V7MN06-F1
#
_entry.id   AF-A0A7V7MN06-F1
#
_cell.length_a   1.000
_cell.length_b   1.000
_cell.length_c   1.000
_cell.angle_alpha   90.00
_cell.angle_beta   90.00
_cell.angle_gamma   90.00
#
_symmetry.space_group_name_H-M   'P 1'
#
loop_
_entity.id
_entity.type
_entity.pdbx_description
1 polymer ?
#
loop_
_entity_poly.entity_id
_entity_poly.type
_entity_poly.pdbx_seq_one_letter_code
_entity_poly.pdbx_strand_id
1 'polypeptide(L)'
;MRQRLPLASMNAMLRKAILVATFDPASLLNRLVDAGCPIADLSADRPAEVYQSAGCWIQRDPWVERQFERFLDFLWRARMQEVAATDTEVLMTWCRTAELSCQHDMGGLIWALARDSRVELRKGLQLLFERLLKGALEQARMQGKLNSLQRGEISDPS
;
A
#
# COMPACT_ATOMS: atom_id res chain seq x y z
N MET A 1 6.73 2.80 -9.17
CA MET A 1 6.53 2.25 -7.82
C MET A 1 7.70 2.71 -6.95
N ARG A 2 7.46 3.34 -5.79
CA ARG A 2 8.56 3.66 -4.85
C ARG A 2 9.06 2.34 -4.25
N GLN A 3 10.34 2.01 -4.41
CA GLN A 3 10.95 0.88 -3.72
C GLN A 3 10.88 1.13 -2.22
N ARG A 4 10.40 0.12 -1.47
CA ARG A 4 10.45 0.14 -0.01
C ARG A 4 11.89 -0.10 0.42
N LEU A 5 12.33 0.63 1.46
CA LEU A 5 13.61 0.36 2.09
C LEU A 5 13.57 -1.04 2.75
N PRO A 6 14.63 -1.86 2.62
CA PRO A 6 14.69 -3.16 3.28
C PRO A 6 14.56 -3.06 4.80
N LEU A 7 13.92 -4.04 5.45
CA LEU A 7 13.67 -4.04 6.90
C LEU A 7 14.97 -3.95 7.74
N ALA A 8 16.05 -4.61 7.31
CA ALA A 8 17.33 -4.55 8.00
C ALA A 8 18.02 -3.17 7.88
N SER A 9 17.72 -2.43 6.82
CA SER A 9 18.24 -1.06 6.60
C SER A 9 17.51 0.00 7.42
N MET A 10 16.33 -0.32 7.95
CA MET A 10 15.57 0.60 8.80
C MET A 10 16.20 0.72 10.18
N ASN A 11 16.10 1.90 10.79
CA ASN A 11 16.53 2.07 12.18
C ASN A 11 15.67 1.20 13.13
N ALA A 12 16.22 0.90 14.30
CA ALA A 12 15.60 -0.03 15.25
C ALA A 12 14.21 0.43 15.73
N MET A 13 13.99 1.74 15.87
CA MET A 13 12.72 2.30 16.30
C MET A 13 11.62 2.08 15.25
N LEU A 14 11.92 2.37 13.98
CA LEU A 14 11.00 2.18 12.86
C LEU A 14 10.70 0.69 12.65
N ARG A 15 11.72 -0.15 12.71
CA ARG A 15 11.56 -1.62 12.62
C ARG A 15 10.64 -2.13 13.73
N LYS A 16 10.88 -1.73 14.98
CA LYS A 16 10.02 -2.09 16.11
C LYS A 16 8.58 -1.61 15.91
N ALA A 17 8.38 -0.37 15.46
CA ALA A 17 7.04 0.16 15.22
C ALA A 17 6.27 -0.65 14.17
N ILE A 18 6.92 -1.05 13.07
CA ILE A 18 6.31 -1.90 12.03
C ILE A 18 5.93 -3.26 12.61
N LEU A 19 6.82 -3.89 13.38
CA LEU A 19 6.55 -5.18 14.00
C LEU A 19 5.37 -5.12 14.98
N VAL A 20 5.34 -4.10 15.85
CA VAL A 20 4.23 -3.90 16.81
C VAL A 20 2.91 -3.63 16.10
N ALA A 21 2.92 -2.86 15.01
CA ALA A 21 1.70 -2.57 14.25
C ALA A 21 1.15 -3.78 13.48
N THR A 22 1.97 -4.81 13.28
CA THR A 22 1.64 -5.94 12.39
C THR A 22 1.42 -7.24 13.14
N PHE A 23 2.15 -7.46 14.23
CA PHE A 23 2.17 -8.72 14.96
C PHE A 23 1.86 -8.51 16.43
N ASP A 24 0.97 -9.33 16.97
CA ASP A 24 0.98 -9.62 18.39
C ASP A 24 2.25 -10.44 18.77
N PRO A 25 2.70 -10.42 20.03
CA PRO A 25 3.92 -11.09 20.44
C PRO A 25 3.94 -12.60 20.17
N ALA A 26 2.79 -13.28 20.29
CA ALA A 26 2.72 -14.72 20.07
C ALA A 26 2.85 -15.07 18.59
N SER A 27 2.16 -14.34 17.70
CA SER A 27 2.32 -14.52 16.26
C SER A 27 3.73 -14.18 15.79
N LEU A 28 4.38 -13.17 16.39
CA LEU A 28 5.76 -12.84 16.09
C LEU A 28 6.73 -13.96 16.47
N LEU A 29 6.54 -14.60 17.63
CA LEU A 29 7.34 -15.76 18.05
C LEU A 29 7.14 -16.95 17.11
N ASN A 30 5.90 -17.27 16.77
CA ASN A 30 5.61 -18.34 15.81
C ASN A 30 6.31 -18.09 14.47
N ARG A 31 6.35 -16.83 14.00
CA ARG A 31 7.07 -16.47 12.77
C ARG A 31 8.58 -16.60 12.88
N LEU A 32 9.16 -16.32 14.04
CA LEU A 32 10.57 -16.58 14.29
C LEU A 32 10.87 -18.09 14.28
N VAL A 33 10.00 -18.92 14.86
CA VAL A 33 10.11 -20.38 14.80
C VAL A 33 10.00 -20.89 13.38
N ASP A 34 9.01 -20.42 12.61
CA ASP A 34 8.83 -20.75 11.19
C ASP A 34 10.07 -20.41 10.37
N ALA A 35 10.77 -19.32 10.73
CA ALA A 35 12.01 -18.89 10.09
C ALA A 35 13.25 -19.70 10.54
N GLY A 36 13.11 -20.61 11.50
CA GLY A 36 14.19 -21.43 12.04
C GLY A 36 15.00 -20.78 13.17
N CYS A 37 14.51 -19.71 13.78
CA CYS A 37 15.21 -19.03 14.86
C CYS A 37 15.12 -19.82 16.18
N PRO A 38 16.24 -20.09 16.88
CA PRO A 38 16.21 -20.66 18.22
C PRO A 38 15.72 -19.61 19.23
N ILE A 39 14.54 -19.83 19.82
CA ILE A 39 13.85 -18.88 20.72
C ILE A 39 13.57 -19.45 22.12
N ALA A 40 14.38 -20.40 22.60
CA ALA A 40 14.12 -21.21 23.79
C ALA A 40 13.76 -20.43 25.07
N ASP A 41 14.18 -19.16 25.18
CA ASP A 41 13.98 -18.34 26.37
C ASP A 41 12.97 -17.18 26.20
N LEU A 42 12.30 -17.07 25.04
CA LEU A 42 11.36 -15.98 24.78
C LEU A 42 9.91 -16.38 25.09
N SER A 43 9.22 -15.57 25.89
CA SER A 43 7.79 -15.69 26.18
C SER A 43 6.99 -14.55 25.55
N ALA A 44 5.78 -14.86 25.06
CA ALA A 44 4.81 -13.88 24.58
C ALA A 44 4.38 -12.88 25.67
N ASP A 45 4.51 -13.25 26.95
CA ASP A 45 4.21 -12.40 28.11
C ASP A 45 5.20 -11.23 28.27
N ARG A 46 6.30 -11.25 27.51
CA ARG A 46 7.35 -10.23 27.51
C ARG A 46 7.46 -9.55 26.14
N PRO A 47 6.43 -8.78 25.71
CA PRO A 47 6.36 -8.22 24.37
C PRO A 47 7.60 -7.42 23.97
N ALA A 48 8.14 -6.61 24.88
CA ALA A 48 9.31 -5.79 24.61
C ALA A 48 10.55 -6.61 24.19
N GLU A 49 10.77 -7.75 24.86
CA GLU A 49 11.88 -8.68 24.59
C GLU A 49 11.67 -9.40 23.25
N VAL A 50 10.43 -9.81 22.95
CA VAL A 50 10.07 -10.43 21.67
C VAL A 50 10.35 -9.49 20.50
N TYR A 51 9.86 -8.26 20.54
CA TYR A 51 10.07 -7.29 19.46
C TYR A 51 11.55 -6.90 19.30
N GLN A 52 12.28 -6.79 20.42
CA GLN A 52 13.71 -6.53 20.38
C GLN A 52 14.47 -7.69 19.73
N SER A 53 14.18 -8.92 20.15
CA SER A 53 14.81 -10.12 19.59
C SER A 53 14.51 -10.29 18.11
N ALA A 54 13.25 -10.13 17.70
CA ALA A 54 12.86 -10.15 16.29
C ALA A 54 13.62 -9.09 15.48
N GLY A 55 13.72 -7.87 16.02
CA GLY A 55 14.50 -6.79 15.41
C GLY A 55 15.98 -7.14 15.23
N CYS A 56 16.58 -7.84 16.19
CA CYS A 56 17.96 -8.33 16.11
C CYS A 56 18.12 -9.45 15.06
N TRP A 57 17.20 -10.40 15.00
CA TRP A 57 17.22 -11.49 14.01
C TRP A 57 17.10 -10.98 12.59
N ILE A 58 16.14 -10.08 12.33
CA ILE A 58 15.94 -9.43 11.02
C ILE A 58 17.21 -8.69 10.57
N GLN A 59 17.98 -8.11 11.49
CA GLN A 59 19.22 -7.41 11.13
C GLN A 59 20.39 -8.34 10.83
N ARG A 60 20.43 -9.48 11.53
CA ARG A 60 21.58 -10.39 11.51
C ARG A 60 21.47 -11.46 10.43
N ASP A 61 20.25 -11.88 10.11
CA ASP A 61 19.99 -12.99 9.21
C ASP A 61 19.16 -12.55 7.99
N PRO A 62 19.77 -12.50 6.78
CA PRO A 62 19.08 -12.17 5.55
C PRO A 62 17.97 -13.15 5.16
N TRP A 63 17.97 -14.37 5.68
CA TRP A 63 16.85 -15.30 5.49
C TRP A 63 15.62 -14.86 6.29
N VAL A 64 15.82 -14.52 7.56
CA VAL A 64 14.76 -14.03 8.43
C VAL A 64 14.20 -12.72 7.88
N GLU A 65 15.06 -11.78 7.48
CA GLU A 65 14.62 -10.54 6.82
C GLU A 65 13.68 -10.81 5.65
N ARG A 66 14.10 -11.68 4.71
CA ARG A 66 13.31 -12.00 3.52
C ARG A 66 11.96 -12.64 3.84
N GLN A 67 11.89 -13.47 4.88
CA GLN A 67 10.62 -14.07 5.32
C GLN A 67 9.65 -12.99 5.82
N PHE A 68 10.14 -12.07 6.65
CA PHE A 68 9.35 -10.97 7.17
C PHE A 68 8.92 -9.98 6.08
N GLU A 69 9.82 -9.63 5.15
CA GLU A 69 9.49 -8.76 4.02
C GLU A 69 8.41 -9.37 3.12
N ARG A 70 8.51 -10.65 2.79
CA ARG A 70 7.47 -11.36 2.02
C ARG A 70 6.11 -11.31 2.70
N PHE A 71 6.08 -11.49 4.01
CA PHE A 71 4.85 -11.43 4.78
C PHE A 71 4.27 -10.01 4.83
N LEU A 72 5.09 -8.99 5.06
CA LEU A 72 4.67 -7.59 5.05
C LEU A 72 4.18 -7.15 3.66
N ASP A 73 4.80 -7.63 2.59
CA ASP A 73 4.34 -7.38 1.24
C ASP A 73 3.01 -8.08 0.93
N PHE A 74 2.82 -9.30 1.42
CA PHE A 74 1.53 -9.98 1.31
C PHE A 74 0.42 -9.21 2.04
N LEU A 75 0.65 -8.83 3.31
CA LEU A 75 -0.32 -8.05 4.08
C LEU A 75 -0.61 -6.69 3.44
N TRP A 76 0.43 -6.02 2.93
CA TRP A 76 0.24 -4.77 2.22
C TRP A 76 -0.62 -4.94 0.97
N ARG A 77 -0.38 -5.97 0.16
CA ARG A 77 -1.19 -6.24 -1.04
C ARG A 77 -2.64 -6.52 -0.66
N ALA A 78 -2.87 -7.36 0.36
CA ALA A 78 -4.22 -7.65 0.86
C ALA A 78 -4.91 -6.37 1.35
N ARG A 79 -4.21 -5.53 2.13
CA ARG A 79 -4.76 -4.26 2.62
C ARG A 79 -5.04 -3.27 1.50
N MET A 80 -4.17 -3.18 0.50
CA MET A 80 -4.39 -2.32 -0.68
C MET A 80 -5.59 -2.79 -1.50
N GLN A 81 -5.81 -4.10 -1.61
CA GLN A 81 -7.00 -4.66 -2.27
C GLN A 81 -8.27 -4.35 -1.48
N GLU A 82 -8.25 -4.49 -0.15
CA GLU A 82 -9.37 -4.16 0.73
C GLU A 82 -9.70 -2.66 0.67
N VAL A 83 -8.69 -1.79 0.71
CA VAL A 83 -8.87 -0.34 0.54
C VAL A 83 -9.41 -0.02 -0.84
N ALA A 84 -8.91 -0.65 -1.90
CA ALA A 84 -9.45 -0.43 -3.25
C ALA A 84 -10.91 -0.90 -3.39
N ALA A 85 -11.27 -2.01 -2.75
CA ALA A 85 -12.64 -2.51 -2.71
C ALA A 85 -13.56 -1.56 -1.93
N THR A 86 -13.10 -1.08 -0.78
CA THR A 86 -13.84 -0.11 0.06
C THR A 86 -14.00 1.23 -0.65
N ASP A 87 -12.93 1.76 -1.26
CA ASP A 87 -12.97 2.96 -2.08
C ASP A 87 -14.00 2.78 -3.21
N THR A 88 -14.00 1.62 -3.88
CA THR A 88 -14.99 1.31 -4.93
C THR A 88 -16.42 1.25 -4.40
N GLU A 89 -16.65 0.65 -3.24
CA GLU A 89 -17.97 0.55 -2.62
C GLU A 89 -18.50 1.91 -2.16
N VAL A 90 -17.63 2.74 -1.59
CA VAL A 90 -17.94 4.14 -1.27
C VAL A 90 -18.34 4.85 -2.55
N LEU A 91 -17.56 4.77 -3.62
CA LEU A 91 -17.90 5.40 -4.91
C LEU A 91 -19.22 4.93 -5.48
N MET A 92 -19.48 3.63 -5.46
CA MET A 92 -20.73 3.06 -5.97
C MET A 92 -21.93 3.51 -5.15
N THR A 93 -21.79 3.57 -3.83
CA THR A 93 -22.83 4.09 -2.92
C THR A 93 -23.09 5.56 -3.22
N TRP A 94 -22.03 6.35 -3.37
CA TRP A 94 -22.11 7.77 -3.73
C TRP A 94 -22.76 8.01 -5.09
N CYS A 95 -22.39 7.25 -6.13
CA CYS A 95 -23.01 7.31 -7.45
C CYS A 95 -24.52 7.05 -7.40
N ARG A 96 -24.96 6.12 -6.55
CA ARG A 96 -26.38 5.85 -6.32
C ARG A 96 -27.06 6.98 -5.57
N THR A 97 -26.45 7.48 -4.48
CA THR A 97 -27.04 8.53 -3.65
C THR A 97 -27.12 9.89 -4.36
N ALA A 98 -26.18 10.19 -5.25
CA ALA A 98 -26.16 11.43 -6.02
C ALA A 98 -26.94 11.34 -7.35
N GLU A 99 -27.72 10.26 -7.57
CA GLU A 99 -28.50 10.03 -8.81
C GLU A 99 -27.66 10.22 -10.09
N LEU A 100 -26.37 9.85 -10.03
CA LEU A 100 -25.41 10.12 -11.11
C LEU A 100 -25.70 9.33 -12.39
N SER A 101 -26.55 8.28 -12.31
CA SER A 101 -27.12 7.61 -13.49
C SER A 101 -27.94 8.54 -14.39
N CYS A 102 -28.37 9.70 -13.89
CA CYS A 102 -29.13 10.71 -14.62
C CYS A 102 -28.22 11.80 -15.25
N GLN A 103 -26.92 11.81 -14.94
CA GLN A 103 -25.95 12.78 -15.46
C GLN A 103 -25.24 12.19 -16.68
N HIS A 104 -25.52 12.72 -17.87
CA HIS A 104 -25.02 12.16 -19.14
C HIS A 104 -23.59 12.58 -19.50
N ASP A 105 -22.97 13.52 -18.77
CA ASP A 105 -21.60 13.93 -19.05
C ASP A 105 -20.75 14.12 -17.76
N MET A 106 -19.44 13.94 -17.92
CA MET A 106 -18.47 14.08 -16.83
C MET A 106 -18.36 15.53 -16.34
N GLY A 107 -18.76 16.50 -17.17
CA GLY A 107 -18.81 17.92 -16.84
C GLY A 107 -19.88 18.27 -15.81
N GLY A 108 -21.11 17.76 -15.99
CA GLY A 108 -22.22 17.91 -15.05
C GLY A 108 -21.94 17.26 -13.70
N LEU A 109 -21.23 16.13 -13.71
CA LEU A 109 -20.72 15.44 -12.54
C LEU A 109 -19.75 16.33 -11.74
N ILE A 110 -18.71 16.85 -12.39
CA ILE A 110 -17.72 17.76 -11.77
C ILE A 110 -18.41 19.04 -11.27
N TRP A 111 -19.39 19.56 -12.01
CA TRP A 111 -20.09 20.78 -11.65
C TRP A 111 -21.04 20.61 -10.46
N ALA A 112 -21.80 19.51 -10.39
CA ALA A 112 -22.63 19.16 -9.24
C ALA A 112 -21.78 18.96 -7.98
N LEU A 113 -20.61 18.36 -8.13
CA LEU A 113 -19.65 18.12 -7.05
C LEU A 113 -19.00 19.40 -6.51
N ALA A 114 -18.63 20.33 -7.39
CA ALA A 114 -18.07 21.61 -6.97
C ALA A 114 -19.05 22.44 -6.12
N ARG A 115 -20.36 22.21 -6.29
CA ARG A 115 -21.44 22.89 -5.58
C ARG A 115 -21.93 22.15 -4.33
N ASP A 116 -21.42 20.96 -4.03
CA ASP A 116 -21.82 20.23 -2.82
C ASP A 116 -21.28 20.95 -1.57
N SER A 117 -22.16 21.16 -0.59
CA SER A 117 -21.85 21.92 0.63
C SER A 117 -20.99 21.11 1.62
N ARG A 118 -20.94 19.78 1.49
CA ARG A 118 -20.22 18.89 2.40
C ARG A 118 -18.72 18.89 2.07
N VAL A 119 -17.90 19.37 3.01
CA VAL A 119 -16.45 19.60 2.79
C VAL A 119 -15.68 18.28 2.66
N GLU A 120 -16.04 17.31 3.49
CA GLU A 120 -15.48 15.96 3.51
C GLU A 120 -15.69 15.27 2.16
N LEU A 121 -16.86 15.53 1.56
CA LEU A 121 -17.19 15.00 0.26
C LEU A 121 -16.32 15.57 -0.85
N ARG A 122 -16.23 16.91 -0.91
CA ARG A 122 -15.42 17.59 -1.92
C ARG A 122 -13.97 17.14 -1.87
N LYS A 123 -13.41 16.99 -0.66
CA LYS A 123 -12.05 16.46 -0.46
C LYS A 123 -11.92 15.00 -0.93
N GLY A 124 -12.88 14.14 -0.59
CA GLY A 124 -12.88 12.74 -1.02
C GLY A 124 -12.91 12.59 -2.55
N LEU A 125 -13.74 13.39 -3.23
CA LEU A 125 -13.85 13.35 -4.69
C LEU A 125 -12.70 14.05 -5.42
N GLN A 126 -12.15 15.12 -4.86
CA GLN A 126 -10.93 15.70 -5.39
C GLN A 126 -9.80 14.65 -5.36
N LEU A 127 -9.62 13.96 -4.23
CA LEU A 127 -8.62 12.91 -4.11
C LEU A 127 -8.87 11.75 -5.10
N LEU A 128 -10.13 11.38 -5.31
CA LEU A 128 -10.51 10.37 -6.28
C LEU A 128 -10.16 10.81 -7.71
N PHE A 129 -10.58 12.02 -8.11
CA PHE A 129 -10.29 12.54 -9.45
C PHE A 129 -8.79 12.61 -9.67
N GLU A 130 -8.01 13.10 -8.71
CA GLU A 130 -6.55 13.11 -8.79
C GLU A 130 -5.98 11.70 -9.00
N ARG A 131 -6.51 10.68 -8.31
CA ARG A 131 -6.09 9.27 -8.47
C ARG A 131 -6.47 8.69 -9.81
N LEU A 132 -7.71 8.89 -10.27
CA LEU A 132 -8.18 8.41 -11.57
C LEU A 132 -7.43 9.08 -12.72
N LEU A 133 -7.24 10.40 -12.65
CA LEU A 133 -6.51 11.18 -13.64
C LEU A 133 -5.05 10.70 -13.71
N LYS A 134 -4.42 10.50 -12.55
CA LYS A 134 -3.06 9.97 -12.48
C LYS A 134 -2.96 8.56 -13.07
N GLY A 135 -3.90 7.67 -12.74
CA GLY A 135 -3.95 6.32 -13.30
C GLY A 135 -4.12 6.31 -14.82
N ALA A 136 -5.03 7.12 -15.34
CA ALA A 136 -5.26 7.26 -16.78
C ALA A 136 -4.04 7.87 -17.50
N LEU A 137 -3.40 8.89 -16.91
CA LEU A 137 -2.19 9.49 -17.46
C LEU A 137 -0.98 8.53 -17.43
N GLU A 138 -0.86 7.72 -16.38
CA GLU A 138 0.18 6.69 -16.30
C GLU A 138 -0.03 5.59 -17.37
N GLN A 139 -1.27 5.16 -17.59
CA GLN A 139 -1.62 4.22 -18.66
C GLN A 139 -1.37 4.80 -20.05
N ALA A 140 -1.78 6.06 -20.29
CA ALA A 140 -1.54 6.75 -21.55
C ALA A 140 -0.04 6.95 -21.81
N ARG A 141 0.75 7.25 -20.77
CA ARG A 141 2.21 7.35 -20.86
C ARG A 141 2.86 6.01 -21.16
N MET A 142 2.38 4.92 -20.57
CA MET A 142 2.85 3.56 -20.87
C MET A 142 2.52 3.15 -22.31
N GLN A 143 1.31 3.42 -22.78
CA GLN A 143 0.91 3.20 -24.18
C GLN A 143 1.70 4.08 -25.16
N GLY A 144 1.94 5.35 -24.82
CA GLY A 144 2.77 6.24 -25.62
C GLY A 144 4.22 5.74 -25.75
N LYS A 145 4.81 5.23 -24.67
CA LYS A 145 6.13 4.58 -24.69
C LYS A 145 6.15 3.28 -25.49
N LEU A 146 5.10 2.47 -25.39
CA LEU A 146 4.95 1.26 -26.20
C LEU A 146 4.84 1.60 -27.70
N ASN A 147 4.12 2.66 -28.03
CA ASN A 147 3.96 3.12 -29.40
C ASN A 147 5.25 3.75 -29.97
N SER A 148 6.03 4.49 -29.17
CA SER A 148 7.37 4.95 -29.59
C SER A 148 8.35 3.78 -29.72
N LEU A 149 8.24 2.80 -28.81
CA LEU A 149 8.72 1.42 -28.88
C LEU A 149 8.61 0.80 -30.27
N GLN A 150 7.37 0.69 -30.73
CA GLN A 150 6.98 0.01 -31.96
C GLN A 150 7.25 0.84 -33.22
N ARG A 151 7.38 2.16 -33.11
CA ARG A 151 7.70 3.06 -34.23
C ARG A 151 9.21 3.22 -34.49
N GLY A 152 10.06 2.60 -33.68
CA GLY A 152 11.51 2.61 -33.91
C GLY A 152 12.18 3.96 -33.68
N GLU A 153 11.56 4.87 -32.92
CA GLU A 153 12.22 6.11 -32.48
C GLU A 153 13.14 5.81 -31.29
N ILE A 154 14.26 5.16 -31.58
CA ILE A 154 15.44 5.17 -30.70
C ILE A 154 16.06 6.55 -30.88
N SER A 155 15.77 7.47 -29.96
CA SER A 155 16.60 8.67 -29.85
C SER A 155 17.98 8.22 -29.39
N ASP A 156 18.95 8.31 -30.28
CA ASP A 156 20.38 8.21 -29.98
C ASP A 156 20.74 9.18 -28.84
N PRO A 157 21.50 8.75 -27.81
CA PRO A 157 22.07 9.67 -26.85
C PRO A 157 23.36 10.25 -27.46
N SER A 158 23.29 11.49 -27.93
CA SER A 158 24.46 12.39 -28.06
C SER A 158 24.60 13.24 -26.81
#